data_AF-F0VCQ6-F1
#
_entry.id   AF-F0VCQ6-F1
#
_cell.length_a   1.000
_cell.length_b   1.000
_cell.length_c   1.000
_cell.angle_alpha   90.00
_cell.angle_beta   90.00
_cell.angle_gamma   90.00
#
_symmetry.space_group_name_H-M   'P 1'
#
loop_
_entity.id
_entity.type
_entity.pdbx_description
1 polymer ?
#
loop_
_entity_poly.entity_id
_entity_poly.type
_entity_poly.pdbx_seq_one_letter_code
_entity_poly.pdbx_strand_id
1 'polypeptide(L)'
;MQTMSSVAHRREHQTATRGAAEAALALAEKVAKDAMAAAYNEAFRKWTGISHPDFHTTDVENCRIVLSFDVAKRKKAMGGVTEILSVVVDNAKQQLTVKYLERPSIRNATDVRRASSWLKRKLAVDSKEEVVPVSETIEVPSACMADEYSRYFVVKRSKKQGTQRVFAAIVELAFHPGSFVVPRDIAKRSQLDLILRQLQHKQITEGLWEMMPGCMMFIRVQSQLRGAPRVAINPSRGTVEFRGEEVKGVGSKALPKECTWDDPNSVSVMTRHNRTVGSDMWDVLLFMTNAPSETRKEYELPKAAEVERREELTQLSSLDESVQDNDMKVGASPVLAN
;
A
#
# COMPACT_ATOMS: atom_id res chain seq x y z
N MET A 1 -83.37 2.97 -16.61
CA MET A 1 -82.03 3.62 -16.48
C MET A 1 -81.45 3.28 -15.11
N GLN A 2 -80.12 3.16 -14.99
CA GLN A 2 -79.29 2.89 -13.79
C GLN A 2 -78.88 1.42 -13.52
N THR A 3 -77.91 0.91 -14.29
CA THR A 3 -77.06 -0.24 -13.88
C THR A 3 -75.57 -0.06 -14.22
N MET A 4 -75.14 1.08 -14.78
CA MET A 4 -73.73 1.28 -15.18
C MET A 4 -72.80 1.82 -14.09
N SER A 5 -73.33 2.27 -12.95
CA SER A 5 -72.52 2.92 -11.88
C SER A 5 -71.71 1.93 -11.03
N SER A 6 -72.22 0.72 -10.77
CA SER A 6 -71.56 -0.23 -9.86
C SER A 6 -70.33 -0.93 -10.47
N VAL A 7 -70.25 -1.01 -11.80
CA VAL A 7 -69.15 -1.70 -12.51
C VAL A 7 -67.91 -0.81 -12.61
N ALA A 8 -68.08 0.50 -12.78
CA ALA A 8 -66.98 1.47 -12.81
C ALA A 8 -66.29 1.58 -11.44
N HIS A 9 -67.06 1.70 -10.35
CA HIS A 9 -66.52 1.73 -8.99
C HIS A 9 -65.81 0.43 -8.57
N ARG A 10 -66.26 -0.73 -9.06
CA ARG A 10 -65.59 -2.01 -8.77
C ARG A 10 -64.22 -2.12 -9.45
N ARG A 11 -64.08 -1.57 -10.66
CA ARG A 11 -62.80 -1.56 -11.40
C ARG A 11 -61.80 -0.58 -10.79
N GLU A 12 -62.24 0.62 -10.40
CA GLU A 12 -61.39 1.60 -9.70
C GLU A 12 -60.87 1.09 -8.36
N HIS A 13 -61.73 0.44 -7.56
CA HIS A 13 -61.29 -0.20 -6.32
C HIS A 13 -60.32 -1.36 -6.54
N GLN A 14 -60.46 -2.15 -7.61
CA GLN A 14 -59.53 -3.22 -7.95
C GLN A 14 -58.15 -2.68 -8.41
N THR A 15 -58.11 -1.58 -9.16
CA THR A 15 -56.85 -0.93 -9.54
C THR A 15 -56.16 -0.25 -8.35
N ALA A 16 -56.92 0.40 -7.46
CA ALA A 16 -56.38 1.03 -6.26
C ALA A 16 -55.83 0.01 -5.26
N THR A 17 -56.50 -1.13 -5.08
CA THR A 17 -56.03 -2.22 -4.21
C THR A 17 -54.81 -2.94 -4.77
N ARG A 18 -54.70 -3.07 -6.10
CA ARG A 18 -53.52 -3.65 -6.76
C ARG A 18 -52.29 -2.74 -6.65
N GLY A 19 -52.47 -1.43 -6.84
CA GLY A 19 -51.41 -0.44 -6.60
C GLY A 19 -50.98 -0.35 -5.13
N ALA A 20 -51.90 -0.49 -4.18
CA ALA A 20 -51.59 -0.57 -2.76
C ALA A 20 -50.85 -1.87 -2.38
N ALA A 21 -51.20 -3.00 -3.00
CA ALA A 21 -50.51 -4.28 -2.79
C ALA A 21 -49.09 -4.28 -3.35
N GLU A 22 -48.88 -3.68 -4.53
CA GLU A 22 -47.55 -3.51 -5.13
C GLU A 22 -46.67 -2.56 -4.30
N ALA A 23 -47.23 -1.45 -3.81
CA ALA A 23 -46.55 -0.53 -2.90
C ALA A 23 -46.20 -1.19 -1.55
N ALA A 24 -47.09 -2.02 -1.00
CA ALA A 24 -46.84 -2.77 0.22
C ALA A 24 -45.74 -3.84 0.04
N LEU A 25 -45.71 -4.52 -1.11
CA LEU A 25 -44.63 -5.46 -1.46
C LEU A 25 -43.28 -4.75 -1.59
N ALA A 26 -43.23 -3.62 -2.29
CA ALA A 26 -42.01 -2.83 -2.44
C ALA A 26 -41.50 -2.30 -1.09
N LEU A 27 -42.41 -1.85 -0.21
CA LEU A 27 -42.05 -1.40 1.14
C LEU A 27 -41.55 -2.57 2.00
N ALA A 28 -42.21 -3.73 1.95
CA ALA A 28 -41.80 -4.92 2.67
C ALA A 28 -40.43 -5.43 2.20
N GLU A 29 -40.17 -5.40 0.88
CA GLU A 29 -38.86 -5.74 0.32
C GLU A 29 -37.77 -4.77 0.81
N LYS A 30 -38.05 -3.47 0.80
CA LYS A 30 -37.12 -2.46 1.29
C LYS A 30 -36.79 -2.65 2.78
N VAL A 31 -37.81 -2.80 3.63
CA VAL A 31 -37.62 -3.02 5.07
C VAL A 31 -36.85 -4.32 5.33
N ALA A 32 -37.11 -5.38 4.56
CA ALA A 32 -36.37 -6.63 4.66
C ALA A 32 -34.90 -6.45 4.27
N LYS A 33 -34.59 -5.72 3.19
CA LYS A 33 -33.22 -5.39 2.77
C LYS A 33 -32.47 -4.58 3.83
N ASP A 34 -33.09 -3.50 4.33
CA ASP A 34 -32.50 -2.63 5.34
C ASP A 34 -32.19 -3.38 6.65
N ALA A 35 -33.13 -4.20 7.13
CA ALA A 35 -32.93 -5.04 8.32
C ALA A 35 -31.83 -6.09 8.12
N MET A 36 -31.74 -6.64 6.91
CA MET A 36 -30.73 -7.61 6.54
C MET A 36 -29.33 -7.01 6.47
N ALA A 37 -29.19 -5.81 5.89
CA ALA A 37 -27.94 -5.06 5.84
C ALA A 37 -27.47 -4.66 7.25
N ALA A 38 -28.38 -4.18 8.10
CA ALA A 38 -28.07 -3.83 9.49
C ALA A 38 -27.56 -5.03 10.30
N ALA A 39 -28.25 -6.17 10.20
CA ALA A 39 -27.85 -7.40 10.90
C ALA A 39 -26.50 -7.96 10.40
N TYR A 40 -26.23 -7.85 9.09
CA TYR A 40 -24.95 -8.25 8.51
C TYR A 40 -23.81 -7.35 9.01
N ASN A 41 -24.01 -6.04 8.94
CA ASN A 41 -23.06 -5.05 9.44
C ASN A 41 -22.78 -5.22 10.93
N GLU A 42 -23.79 -5.54 11.74
CA GLU A 42 -23.61 -5.84 13.17
C GLU A 42 -22.75 -7.09 13.38
N ALA A 43 -23.02 -8.18 12.66
CA ALA A 43 -22.30 -9.44 12.79
C ALA A 43 -20.83 -9.36 12.36
N PHE A 44 -20.53 -8.54 11.34
CA PHE A 44 -19.18 -8.37 10.80
C PHE A 44 -18.54 -7.02 11.14
N ARG A 45 -19.12 -6.28 12.10
CA ARG A 45 -18.62 -4.96 12.54
C ARG A 45 -17.16 -4.97 12.98
N LYS A 46 -16.71 -6.11 13.53
CA LYS A 46 -15.34 -6.34 14.03
C LYS A 46 -14.49 -7.19 13.08
N TRP A 47 -14.90 -7.35 11.83
CA TRP A 47 -14.10 -8.02 10.82
C TRP A 47 -12.85 -7.19 10.54
N THR A 48 -11.69 -7.66 10.98
CA THR A 48 -10.41 -6.94 10.86
C THR A 48 -9.62 -7.33 9.63
N GLY A 49 -10.13 -8.22 8.77
CA GLY A 49 -9.40 -8.70 7.59
C GLY A 49 -8.37 -9.78 7.88
N ILE A 50 -7.38 -9.88 7.00
CA ILE A 50 -6.37 -10.93 6.87
C ILE A 50 -5.35 -10.86 8.03
N SER A 51 -5.01 -12.02 8.59
CA SER A 51 -3.80 -12.22 9.40
C SER A 51 -2.99 -13.43 8.93
N HIS A 52 -2.84 -13.58 7.61
CA HIS A 52 -2.11 -14.70 7.02
C HIS A 52 -0.83 -14.22 6.32
N PRO A 53 0.35 -14.78 6.65
CA PRO A 53 1.63 -14.38 6.04
C PRO A 53 1.61 -14.55 4.51
N ASP A 54 1.07 -15.66 4.01
CA ASP A 54 1.05 -15.98 2.58
C ASP A 54 0.03 -15.19 1.72
N PHE A 55 -0.60 -14.14 2.26
CA PHE A 55 -1.55 -13.35 1.48
C PHE A 55 -0.85 -12.46 0.43
N HIS A 56 0.43 -12.15 0.65
CA HIS A 56 1.23 -11.39 -0.29
C HIS A 56 2.56 -12.10 -0.55
N THR A 57 3.09 -11.89 -1.75
CA THR A 57 4.43 -12.32 -2.14
C THR A 57 5.09 -11.15 -2.84
N THR A 58 6.35 -10.89 -2.47
CA THR A 58 7.09 -9.74 -2.97
C THR A 58 8.30 -10.20 -3.77
N ASP A 59 8.37 -9.74 -5.01
CA ASP A 59 9.52 -9.86 -5.89
C ASP A 59 10.31 -8.55 -5.80
N VAL A 60 11.42 -8.59 -5.06
CA VAL A 60 12.27 -7.42 -4.79
C VAL A 60 13.04 -7.00 -6.05
N GLU A 61 13.40 -7.93 -6.93
CA GLU A 61 14.18 -7.63 -8.13
C GLU A 61 13.35 -6.83 -9.14
N ASN A 62 12.08 -7.17 -9.27
CA ASN A 62 11.15 -6.46 -10.17
C ASN A 62 10.29 -5.41 -9.46
N CYS A 63 10.47 -5.20 -8.15
CA CYS A 63 9.61 -4.36 -7.32
C CYS A 63 8.10 -4.61 -7.51
N ARG A 64 7.74 -5.90 -7.55
CA ARG A 64 6.36 -6.36 -7.74
C ARG A 64 5.83 -7.00 -6.47
N ILE A 65 4.65 -6.57 -6.05
CA ILE A 65 3.94 -7.15 -4.91
C ILE A 65 2.65 -7.78 -5.40
N VAL A 66 2.50 -9.09 -5.19
CA VAL A 66 1.30 -9.85 -5.57
C VAL A 66 0.47 -10.13 -4.33
N LEU A 67 -0.73 -9.57 -4.27
CA LEU A 67 -1.73 -9.81 -3.23
C LEU A 67 -2.67 -10.94 -3.69
N SER A 68 -2.55 -12.10 -3.07
CA SER A 68 -3.22 -13.35 -3.46
C SER A 68 -4.47 -13.63 -2.61
N PHE A 69 -5.56 -12.90 -2.90
CA PHE A 69 -6.83 -13.02 -2.16
C PHE A 69 -7.46 -14.43 -2.22
N ASP A 70 -7.36 -15.13 -3.36
CA ASP A 70 -7.92 -16.48 -3.46
C ASP A 70 -7.16 -17.50 -2.59
N VAL A 71 -5.84 -17.34 -2.42
CA VAL A 71 -5.03 -18.19 -1.54
C VAL A 71 -5.45 -18.00 -0.09
N ALA A 72 -5.52 -16.74 0.37
CA ALA A 72 -5.95 -16.41 1.73
C ALA A 72 -7.38 -16.91 2.01
N LYS A 73 -8.28 -16.82 1.02
CA LYS A 73 -9.63 -17.38 1.12
C LYS A 73 -9.64 -18.90 1.21
N ARG A 74 -8.85 -19.62 0.41
CA ARG A 74 -8.75 -21.10 0.49
C ARG A 74 -8.23 -21.56 1.85
N LYS A 75 -7.31 -20.79 2.43
CA LYS A 75 -6.79 -21.00 3.80
C LYS A 75 -7.74 -20.55 4.91
N LYS A 76 -8.96 -20.11 4.57
CA LYS A 76 -9.98 -19.61 5.50
C LYS A 76 -9.50 -18.42 6.35
N ALA A 77 -8.48 -17.69 5.92
CA ALA A 77 -8.04 -16.47 6.59
C ALA A 77 -8.98 -15.28 6.27
N MET A 78 -9.62 -15.31 5.09
CA MET A 78 -10.57 -14.28 4.67
C MET A 78 -11.75 -14.85 3.87
N GLY A 79 -12.74 -14.00 3.64
CA GLY A 79 -13.85 -14.15 2.72
C GLY A 79 -13.48 -13.87 1.26
N GLY A 80 -14.49 -13.64 0.41
CA GLY A 80 -14.26 -13.38 -1.01
C GLY A 80 -14.17 -11.89 -1.31
N VAL A 81 -13.05 -11.43 -1.88
CA VAL A 81 -12.91 -10.04 -2.33
C VAL A 81 -13.72 -9.79 -3.60
N THR A 82 -14.54 -8.75 -3.56
CA THR A 82 -15.41 -8.34 -4.68
C THR A 82 -14.81 -7.20 -5.47
N GLU A 83 -14.11 -6.28 -4.81
CA GLU A 83 -13.59 -5.05 -5.42
C GLU A 83 -12.39 -4.50 -4.65
N ILE A 84 -11.43 -3.92 -5.38
CA ILE A 84 -10.35 -3.11 -4.79
C ILE A 84 -10.78 -1.64 -4.89
N LEU A 85 -10.83 -0.96 -3.75
CA LEU A 85 -11.25 0.43 -3.65
C LEU A 85 -10.08 1.38 -3.92
N SER A 86 -8.96 1.17 -3.24
CA SER A 86 -7.74 1.96 -3.45
C SER A 86 -6.49 1.21 -3.00
N VAL A 87 -5.36 1.60 -3.57
CA VAL A 87 -4.02 1.13 -3.20
C VAL A 87 -3.18 2.36 -2.96
N VAL A 88 -2.65 2.51 -1.75
CA VAL A 88 -1.89 3.69 -1.33
C VAL A 88 -0.54 3.24 -0.79
N VAL A 89 0.54 3.91 -1.19
CA VAL A 89 1.90 3.63 -0.71
C VAL A 89 2.44 4.85 0.03
N ASP A 90 2.85 4.65 1.28
CA ASP A 90 3.61 5.62 2.08
C ASP A 90 5.10 5.28 1.96
N ASN A 91 5.82 6.02 1.13
CA ASN A 91 7.26 5.85 0.88
C ASN A 91 8.10 6.10 2.14
N ALA A 92 7.66 7.01 3.02
CA ALA A 92 8.40 7.35 4.23
C ALA A 92 8.33 6.23 5.27
N LYS A 93 7.17 5.57 5.37
CA LYS A 93 6.97 4.41 6.25
C LYS A 93 7.32 3.07 5.58
N GLN A 94 7.54 3.06 4.27
CA GLN A 94 7.70 1.85 3.47
C GLN A 94 6.51 0.90 3.66
N GLN A 95 5.30 1.45 3.54
CA GLN A 95 4.06 0.73 3.78
C GLN A 95 3.12 0.86 2.59
N LEU A 96 2.56 -0.26 2.16
CA LEU A 96 1.49 -0.31 1.17
C LEU A 96 0.20 -0.65 1.88
N THR A 97 -0.82 0.16 1.66
CA THR A 97 -2.17 -0.02 2.21
C THR A 97 -3.15 -0.29 1.08
N VAL A 98 -3.85 -1.43 1.14
CA VAL A 98 -4.92 -1.76 0.19
C VAL A 98 -6.26 -1.73 0.90
N LYS A 99 -7.20 -0.97 0.33
CA LYS A 99 -8.59 -0.96 0.74
C LYS A 99 -9.42 -1.75 -0.26
N TYR A 100 -10.24 -2.67 0.23
CA TYR A 100 -11.06 -3.52 -0.63
C TYR A 100 -12.40 -3.87 0.02
N LEU A 101 -13.35 -4.29 -0.80
CA LEU A 101 -14.63 -4.84 -0.37
C LEU A 101 -14.53 -6.36 -0.29
N GLU A 102 -14.81 -6.89 0.88
CA GLU A 102 -14.80 -8.31 1.15
C GLU A 102 -16.19 -8.80 1.46
N ARG A 103 -16.57 -9.99 0.97
CA ARG A 103 -17.69 -10.77 1.48
C ARG A 103 -17.20 -11.78 2.52
N PRO A 104 -17.24 -11.45 3.82
CA PRO A 104 -16.82 -12.32 4.91
C PRO A 104 -17.35 -13.75 4.82
N SER A 105 -16.50 -14.69 5.24
CA SER A 105 -16.92 -16.07 5.45
C SER A 105 -17.64 -16.20 6.79
N ILE A 106 -18.84 -16.78 6.77
CA ILE A 106 -19.67 -16.98 7.97
C ILE A 106 -19.04 -17.95 8.96
N ARG A 107 -18.12 -18.80 8.48
CA ARG A 107 -17.30 -19.67 9.35
C ARG A 107 -16.39 -18.88 10.29
N ASN A 108 -16.07 -17.63 9.96
CA ASN A 108 -15.15 -16.79 10.72
C ASN A 108 -15.89 -15.66 11.45
N ALA A 109 -17.22 -15.71 11.51
CA ALA A 109 -18.00 -14.74 12.27
C ALA A 109 -17.75 -14.92 13.77
N THR A 110 -17.50 -13.82 14.48
CA THR A 110 -17.26 -13.83 15.93
C THR A 110 -18.50 -14.18 16.76
N ASP A 111 -19.71 -14.10 16.18
CA ASP A 111 -20.98 -14.49 16.82
C ASP A 111 -21.81 -15.43 15.92
N VAL A 112 -21.37 -16.69 15.85
CA VAL A 112 -21.93 -17.75 14.99
C VAL A 112 -23.42 -18.04 15.29
N ARG A 113 -23.88 -17.82 16.52
CA ARG A 113 -25.28 -18.08 16.94
C ARG A 113 -26.26 -17.15 16.22
N ARG A 114 -25.94 -15.86 16.07
CA ARG A 114 -26.79 -14.92 15.32
C ARG A 114 -26.69 -15.13 13.81
N ALA A 115 -25.49 -15.38 13.28
CA ALA A 115 -25.26 -15.61 11.85
C ALA A 115 -25.99 -16.85 11.30
N SER A 116 -26.03 -17.95 12.07
CA SER A 116 -26.75 -19.17 11.67
C SER A 116 -28.28 -18.99 11.60
N SER A 117 -28.85 -18.12 12.44
CA SER A 117 -30.29 -17.78 12.42
C SER A 117 -30.67 -16.83 11.28
N TRP A 118 -29.71 -16.04 10.81
CA TRP A 118 -29.84 -15.14 9.68
C TRP A 118 -29.68 -15.88 8.35
N LEU A 119 -28.76 -16.85 8.25
CA LEU A 119 -28.59 -17.71 7.07
C LEU A 119 -29.87 -18.47 6.72
N LYS A 120 -30.58 -18.95 7.76
CA LYS A 120 -31.88 -19.63 7.63
C LYS A 120 -32.98 -18.69 7.10
N ARG A 121 -32.77 -17.37 7.09
CA ARG A 121 -33.71 -16.34 6.62
C ARG A 121 -33.31 -15.67 5.28
N LYS A 122 -32.13 -15.96 4.72
CA LYS A 122 -31.43 -15.14 3.69
C LYS A 122 -31.24 -15.81 2.32
N LEU A 123 -32.30 -16.36 1.73
CA LEU A 123 -32.32 -16.82 0.32
C LEU A 123 -32.88 -15.76 -0.65
N ALA A 124 -32.64 -14.47 -0.41
CA ALA A 124 -33.10 -13.35 -1.24
C ALA A 124 -32.28 -12.07 -0.95
N VAL A 125 -31.84 -11.20 -1.88
CA VAL A 125 -31.82 -11.19 -3.36
C VAL A 125 -30.54 -10.48 -3.91
N ASP A 126 -29.82 -9.64 -3.14
CA ASP A 126 -28.71 -8.85 -3.68
C ASP A 126 -27.35 -9.11 -3.00
N SER A 127 -26.36 -9.54 -3.79
CA SER A 127 -25.00 -9.85 -3.33
C SER A 127 -24.17 -8.62 -2.92
N LYS A 128 -24.65 -7.41 -3.20
CA LYS A 128 -23.95 -6.14 -2.93
C LYS A 128 -24.09 -5.67 -1.48
N GLU A 129 -25.08 -6.17 -0.74
CA GLU A 129 -25.32 -5.79 0.66
C GLU A 129 -24.56 -6.66 1.67
N GLU A 130 -23.76 -7.61 1.18
CA GLU A 130 -22.97 -8.53 1.99
C GLU A 130 -21.47 -8.31 1.79
N VAL A 131 -21.06 -7.05 1.81
CA VAL A 131 -19.65 -6.69 1.74
C VAL A 131 -19.27 -5.75 2.87
N VAL A 132 -18.07 -5.91 3.41
CA VAL A 132 -17.48 -5.01 4.38
C VAL A 132 -16.20 -4.39 3.80
N PRO A 133 -15.96 -3.09 4.01
CA PRO A 133 -14.69 -2.48 3.67
C PRO A 133 -13.61 -2.96 4.63
N VAL A 134 -12.49 -3.41 4.08
CA VAL A 134 -11.30 -3.86 4.82
C VAL A 134 -10.10 -3.07 4.33
N SER A 135 -9.17 -2.80 5.25
CA SER A 135 -7.91 -2.12 4.95
C SER A 135 -6.78 -2.99 5.49
N GLU A 136 -5.85 -3.34 4.61
CA GLU A 136 -4.66 -4.12 4.95
C GLU A 136 -3.41 -3.30 4.69
N THR A 137 -2.42 -3.42 5.57
CA THR A 137 -1.12 -2.77 5.40
C THR A 137 -0.02 -3.82 5.37
N ILE A 138 0.87 -3.70 4.39
CA ILE A 138 2.05 -4.55 4.23
C ILE A 138 3.31 -3.71 4.12
N GLU A 139 4.43 -4.31 4.50
CA GLU A 139 5.73 -3.70 4.34
C GLU A 139 6.19 -3.76 2.89
N VAL A 140 6.71 -2.64 2.40
CA VAL A 140 7.35 -2.52 1.10
C VAL A 140 8.86 -2.72 1.29
N PRO A 141 9.53 -3.54 0.46
CA PRO A 141 10.98 -3.68 0.54
C PRO A 141 11.68 -2.32 0.40
N SER A 142 12.78 -2.14 1.12
CA SER A 142 13.52 -0.88 1.11
C SER A 142 14.11 -0.50 -0.26
N ALA A 143 14.27 -1.49 -1.14
CA ALA A 143 14.72 -1.31 -2.52
C ALA A 143 13.61 -0.89 -3.48
N CYS A 144 12.37 -0.70 -3.01
CA CYS A 144 11.22 -0.34 -3.84
C CYS A 144 10.52 0.90 -3.29
N MET A 145 10.02 1.75 -4.18
CA MET A 145 9.24 2.94 -3.81
C MET A 145 8.16 3.24 -4.83
N ALA A 146 7.09 3.90 -4.42
CA ALA A 146 6.12 4.44 -5.35
C ALA A 146 6.63 5.75 -5.98
N ASP A 147 6.32 5.93 -7.26
CA ASP A 147 6.57 7.12 -8.07
C ASP A 147 5.37 7.40 -8.98
N GLU A 148 5.51 8.32 -9.94
CA GLU A 148 4.43 8.68 -10.87
C GLU A 148 4.09 7.58 -11.90
N TYR A 149 4.96 6.59 -12.08
CA TYR A 149 4.77 5.47 -13.02
C TYR A 149 4.27 4.20 -12.34
N SER A 150 4.29 4.18 -11.01
CA SER A 150 3.81 3.08 -10.18
C SER A 150 2.31 2.88 -10.35
N ARG A 151 1.86 1.63 -10.34
CA ARG A 151 0.49 1.25 -10.71
C ARG A 151 0.09 -0.10 -10.15
N TYR A 152 -1.20 -0.42 -10.24
CA TYR A 152 -1.68 -1.75 -9.88
C TYR A 152 -2.65 -2.36 -10.91
N PHE A 153 -2.66 -3.68 -10.97
CA PHE A 153 -3.51 -4.50 -11.80
C PHE A 153 -4.42 -5.36 -10.94
N VAL A 154 -5.68 -5.50 -11.35
CA VAL A 154 -6.63 -6.38 -10.65
C VAL A 154 -6.90 -7.59 -11.51
N VAL A 155 -6.61 -8.77 -10.99
CA VAL A 155 -6.93 -10.04 -11.64
C VAL A 155 -8.29 -10.49 -11.14
N LYS A 156 -9.29 -10.52 -12.02
CA LYS A 156 -10.63 -10.99 -11.72
C LYS A 156 -10.84 -12.40 -12.27
N ARG A 157 -11.66 -13.18 -11.57
CA ARG A 157 -12.20 -14.46 -12.04
C ARG A 157 -13.71 -14.32 -12.23
N SER A 158 -14.18 -14.56 -13.46
CA SER A 158 -15.60 -14.66 -13.74
C SER A 158 -16.12 -16.02 -13.29
N LYS A 159 -17.26 -16.04 -12.60
CA LYS A 159 -17.99 -17.27 -12.28
C LYS A 159 -19.12 -17.50 -13.28
N LYS A 160 -19.52 -18.76 -13.45
CA LYS A 160 -20.67 -19.21 -14.27
C LYS A 160 -22.00 -18.45 -14.06
N GLN A 161 -22.14 -17.70 -12.97
CA GLN A 161 -23.33 -16.88 -12.65
C GLN A 161 -23.14 -15.38 -12.94
N GLY A 162 -22.15 -14.98 -13.74
CA GLY A 162 -21.86 -13.57 -14.05
C GLY A 162 -21.28 -12.76 -12.89
N THR A 163 -20.97 -13.41 -11.75
CA THR A 163 -20.32 -12.74 -10.61
C THR A 163 -18.81 -12.75 -10.78
N GLN A 164 -18.22 -11.57 -10.97
CA GLN A 164 -16.77 -11.37 -10.94
C GLN A 164 -16.29 -11.30 -9.49
N ARG A 165 -15.15 -11.94 -9.20
CA ARG A 165 -14.45 -11.80 -7.92
C ARG A 165 -13.00 -11.44 -8.16
N VAL A 166 -12.42 -10.64 -7.28
CA VAL A 166 -10.99 -10.35 -7.32
C VAL A 166 -10.24 -11.59 -6.83
N PHE A 167 -9.37 -12.10 -7.69
CA PHE A 167 -8.52 -13.25 -7.43
C PHE A 167 -7.18 -12.80 -6.83
N ALA A 168 -6.59 -11.77 -7.43
CA ALA A 168 -5.34 -11.17 -6.99
C ALA A 168 -5.28 -9.69 -7.37
N ALA A 169 -4.41 -8.93 -6.70
CA ALA A 169 -3.95 -7.64 -7.17
C ALA A 169 -2.42 -7.66 -7.31
N ILE A 170 -1.90 -7.10 -8.39
CA ILE A 170 -0.46 -7.01 -8.64
C ILE A 170 -0.09 -5.53 -8.59
N VAL A 171 0.81 -5.15 -7.71
CA VAL A 171 1.30 -3.79 -7.58
C VAL A 171 2.70 -3.74 -8.16
N GLU A 172 2.92 -2.83 -9.11
CA GLU A 172 4.24 -2.52 -9.67
C GLU A 172 4.71 -1.19 -9.08
N LEU A 173 5.88 -1.23 -8.43
CA LEU A 173 6.57 -0.08 -7.87
C LEU A 173 7.87 0.19 -8.63
N ALA A 174 8.44 1.37 -8.43
CA ALA A 174 9.75 1.72 -8.98
C ALA A 174 10.89 1.16 -8.13
N PHE A 175 12.01 0.85 -8.79
CA PHE A 175 13.23 0.48 -8.11
C PHE A 175 13.84 1.70 -7.41
N HIS A 176 14.13 1.55 -6.13
CA HIS A 176 14.81 2.54 -5.31
C HIS A 176 16.21 2.05 -4.92
N PRO A 177 17.30 2.70 -5.39
CA PRO A 177 18.66 2.28 -5.06
C PRO A 177 19.05 2.53 -3.58
N GLY A 178 18.14 3.08 -2.76
CA GLY A 178 18.38 3.38 -1.35
C GLY A 178 19.05 4.74 -1.13
N SER A 179 19.57 4.94 0.08
CA SER A 179 20.31 6.16 0.41
C SER A 179 21.58 6.28 -0.42
N PHE A 180 21.74 7.39 -1.14
CA PHE A 180 22.96 7.67 -1.90
C PHE A 180 23.85 8.68 -1.16
N VAL A 181 25.15 8.60 -1.39
CA VAL A 181 26.12 9.56 -0.83
C VAL A 181 26.16 10.78 -1.74
N VAL A 182 26.01 11.97 -1.16
CA VAL A 182 26.02 13.23 -1.90
C VAL A 182 27.44 13.48 -2.43
N PRO A 183 27.61 13.77 -3.74
CA PRO A 183 28.92 14.02 -4.32
C PRO A 183 29.52 15.33 -3.78
N ARG A 184 30.84 15.32 -3.55
CA ARG A 184 31.55 16.51 -3.09
C ARG A 184 31.84 17.44 -4.27
N ASP A 185 31.45 18.70 -4.17
CA ASP A 185 31.74 19.71 -5.18
C ASP A 185 32.69 20.78 -4.63
N ILE A 186 33.96 20.66 -5.01
CA ILE A 186 35.03 21.57 -4.58
C ILE A 186 34.96 22.90 -5.36
N ALA A 187 34.34 22.92 -6.54
CA ALA A 187 34.21 24.14 -7.33
C ALA A 187 33.33 25.18 -6.62
N LYS A 188 32.41 24.73 -5.75
CA LYS A 188 31.54 25.59 -4.92
C LYS A 188 32.22 26.16 -3.66
N ARG A 189 33.54 26.02 -3.51
CA ARG A 189 34.28 26.57 -2.37
C ARG A 189 34.06 28.07 -2.14
N SER A 190 34.05 28.86 -3.22
CA SER A 190 33.83 30.31 -3.14
C SER A 190 32.44 30.67 -2.58
N GLN A 191 31.41 29.87 -2.89
CA GLN A 191 30.06 30.05 -2.36
C GLN A 191 30.01 29.78 -0.86
N LEU A 192 30.70 28.73 -0.39
CA LEU A 192 30.83 28.47 1.04
C LEU A 192 31.51 29.63 1.76
N ASP A 193 32.59 30.18 1.21
CA ASP A 193 33.28 31.32 1.83
C ASP A 193 32.39 32.57 1.91
N LEU A 194 31.55 32.82 0.89
CA LEU A 194 30.56 33.90 0.92
C LEU A 194 29.48 33.68 1.99
N ILE A 195 28.96 32.45 2.11
CA ILE A 195 27.95 32.10 3.12
C ILE A 195 28.52 32.20 4.52
N LEU A 196 29.74 31.71 4.75
CA LEU A 196 30.41 31.81 6.05
C LEU A 196 30.63 33.27 6.47
N ARG A 197 30.90 34.18 5.53
CA ARG A 197 30.97 35.63 5.80
C ARG A 197 29.61 36.19 6.20
N GLN A 198 28.54 35.80 5.51
CA GLN A 198 27.17 36.22 5.86
C GLN A 198 26.75 35.72 7.24
N LEU A 199 27.17 34.50 7.60
CA LEU A 199 26.87 33.88 8.88
C LEU A 199 27.82 34.31 10.01
N GLN A 200 28.85 35.11 9.73
CA GLN A 200 29.88 35.48 10.72
C GLN A 200 29.31 36.19 11.96
N HIS A 201 28.20 36.91 11.79
CA HIS A 201 27.53 37.65 12.86
C HIS A 201 26.28 36.94 13.41
N LYS A 202 25.97 35.75 12.90
CA LYS A 202 24.82 34.94 13.34
C LYS A 202 25.30 33.87 14.32
N GLN A 203 24.54 33.64 15.38
CA GLN A 203 24.77 32.51 16.27
C GLN A 203 24.35 31.22 15.55
N ILE A 204 25.34 30.38 15.22
CA ILE A 204 25.15 29.07 14.60
C ILE A 204 25.02 28.04 15.71
N THR A 205 23.92 27.29 15.72
CA THR A 205 23.75 26.16 16.65
C THR A 205 24.42 24.91 16.09
N GLU A 206 25.34 24.33 16.85
CA GLU A 206 26.01 23.10 16.46
C GLU A 206 25.01 21.93 16.33
N GLY A 207 25.23 21.08 15.32
CA GLY A 207 24.45 19.86 15.11
C GLY A 207 23.05 20.08 14.54
N LEU A 208 22.69 21.33 14.21
CA LEU A 208 21.40 21.67 13.64
C LEU A 208 21.54 22.17 12.20
N TRP A 209 20.74 21.62 11.29
CA TRP A 209 20.65 22.13 9.93
C TRP A 209 19.87 23.44 9.89
N GLU A 210 20.49 24.45 9.30
CA GLU A 210 19.91 25.74 8.99
C GLU A 210 19.62 25.85 7.48
N MET A 211 18.41 26.28 7.15
CA MET A 211 18.03 26.59 5.77
C MET A 211 18.67 27.91 5.34
N MET A 212 19.27 27.90 4.15
CA MET A 212 19.87 29.06 3.51
C MET A 212 19.09 29.38 2.22
N PRO A 213 19.09 30.64 1.76
CA PRO A 213 18.42 31.02 0.51
C PRO A 213 18.88 30.17 -0.68
N GLY A 214 17.98 29.84 -1.61
CA GLY A 214 18.33 29.13 -2.85
C GLY A 214 18.66 27.64 -2.66
N CYS A 215 17.78 26.91 -1.96
CA CYS A 215 17.88 25.45 -1.77
C CYS A 215 19.23 24.98 -1.23
N MET A 216 19.72 25.69 -0.22
CA MET A 216 20.96 25.36 0.47
C MET A 216 20.67 25.03 1.94
N MET A 217 21.43 24.09 2.50
CA MET A 217 21.36 23.74 3.91
C MET A 217 22.76 23.77 4.51
N PHE A 218 22.91 24.42 5.66
CA PHE A 218 24.16 24.56 6.36
C PHE A 218 24.09 23.87 7.72
N ILE A 219 25.15 23.17 8.12
CA ILE A 219 25.31 22.64 9.47
C ILE A 219 26.76 22.75 9.90
N ARG A 220 26.96 23.08 11.17
CA ARG A 220 28.25 23.00 11.83
C ARG A 220 28.26 21.81 12.77
N VAL A 221 29.28 20.97 12.68
CA VAL A 221 29.42 19.76 13.51
C VAL A 221 30.80 19.71 14.16
N GLN A 222 30.85 19.37 15.45
CA GLN A 222 32.09 19.02 16.14
C GLN A 222 32.28 17.50 16.11
N SER A 223 33.33 17.02 15.46
CA SER A 223 33.65 15.59 15.49
C SER A 223 35.10 15.32 15.09
N GLN A 224 35.73 14.36 15.76
CA GLN A 224 37.10 13.89 15.51
C GLN A 224 37.16 12.98 14.28
N LEU A 225 36.74 13.52 13.14
CA LEU A 225 36.71 12.77 11.89
C LEU A 225 38.12 12.63 11.31
N ARG A 226 38.46 11.43 10.85
CA ARG A 226 39.70 11.16 10.10
C ARG A 226 39.74 11.87 8.73
N GLY A 227 38.59 12.35 8.25
CA GLY A 227 38.45 13.03 6.97
C GLY A 227 37.18 13.88 6.90
N ALA A 228 36.91 14.46 5.74
CA ALA A 228 35.71 15.27 5.55
C ALA A 228 34.42 14.45 5.81
N PRO A 229 33.42 15.01 6.52
CA PRO A 229 32.16 14.32 6.77
C PRO A 229 31.46 13.99 5.46
N ARG A 230 30.90 12.78 5.39
CA ARG A 230 30.12 12.31 4.23
C ARG A 230 28.65 12.42 4.55
N VAL A 231 27.92 13.09 3.67
CA VAL A 231 26.48 13.28 3.74
C VAL A 231 25.79 12.28 2.81
N ALA A 232 24.70 11.70 3.26
CA ALA A 232 23.81 10.88 2.45
C ALA A 232 22.39 11.42 2.50
N ILE A 233 21.68 11.23 1.41
CA ILE A 233 20.24 11.51 1.32
C ILE A 233 19.53 10.19 1.22
N ASN A 234 18.45 10.03 1.97
CA ASN A 234 17.49 8.95 1.83
C ASN A 234 16.26 9.51 1.11
N PRO A 235 16.07 9.21 -0.18
CA PRO A 235 14.97 9.79 -0.92
C PRO A 235 13.60 9.33 -0.45
N SER A 236 13.44 8.05 -0.08
CA SER A 236 12.16 7.52 0.41
C SER A 236 11.67 8.23 1.67
N ARG A 237 12.58 8.57 2.58
CA ARG A 237 12.28 9.28 3.83
C ARG A 237 12.30 10.80 3.66
N GLY A 238 12.90 11.30 2.58
CA GLY A 238 13.17 12.72 2.38
C GLY A 238 14.03 13.30 3.49
N THR A 239 15.10 12.61 3.87
CA THR A 239 15.99 13.02 4.96
C THR A 239 17.44 13.07 4.53
N VAL A 240 18.18 14.01 5.11
CA VAL A 240 19.64 14.08 5.05
C VAL A 240 20.26 13.59 6.35
N GLU A 241 21.30 12.77 6.26
CA GLU A 241 22.05 12.21 7.38
C GLU A 241 23.55 12.11 7.08
N PHE A 242 24.38 11.96 8.10
CA PHE A 242 25.79 11.64 7.91
C PHE A 242 26.02 10.12 7.87
N ARG A 243 26.99 9.67 7.06
CA ARG A 243 27.34 8.24 6.94
C ARG A 243 28.39 7.76 7.96
N GLY A 244 29.23 8.66 8.49
CA GLY A 244 30.28 8.29 9.45
C GLY A 244 29.70 7.93 10.82
N GLU A 245 30.17 6.87 11.46
CA GLU A 245 29.65 6.44 12.76
C GLU A 245 29.79 7.53 13.83
N GLU A 246 30.85 8.32 13.74
CA GLU A 246 31.18 9.41 14.65
C GLU A 246 30.20 10.59 14.58
N VAL A 247 29.39 10.67 13.50
CA VAL A 247 28.44 11.76 13.23
C VAL A 247 27.04 11.26 12.84
N LYS A 248 26.80 9.94 12.84
CA LYS A 248 25.57 9.32 12.35
C LYS A 248 24.31 9.78 13.10
N GLY A 249 24.44 10.10 14.38
CA GLY A 249 23.35 10.61 15.22
C GLY A 249 23.18 12.14 15.19
N VAL A 250 24.08 12.86 14.51
CA VAL A 250 24.09 14.33 14.51
C VAL A 250 23.29 14.85 13.33
N GLY A 251 22.34 15.73 13.60
CA GLY A 251 21.69 16.52 12.56
C GLY A 251 20.96 15.70 11.49
N SER A 252 20.21 14.65 11.82
CA SER A 252 19.25 14.13 10.82
C SER A 252 18.12 15.16 10.63
N LYS A 253 17.81 15.52 9.38
CA LYS A 253 16.79 16.54 9.08
C LYS A 253 15.98 16.17 7.84
N ALA A 254 14.68 16.49 7.87
CA ALA A 254 13.82 16.45 6.69
C ALA A 254 14.27 17.48 5.65
N LEU A 255 14.32 17.06 4.40
CA LEU A 255 14.69 17.90 3.28
C LEU A 255 13.51 18.80 2.86
N PRO A 256 13.79 20.04 2.41
CA PRO A 256 12.77 20.97 1.94
C PRO A 256 12.03 20.41 0.72
N LYS A 257 10.72 20.63 0.64
CA LYS A 257 9.87 20.08 -0.45
C LYS A 257 10.00 20.89 -1.73
N GLU A 258 10.37 22.16 -1.59
CA GLU A 258 10.58 23.12 -2.65
C GLU A 258 11.93 22.96 -3.38
N CYS A 259 12.74 21.95 -3.00
CA CYS A 259 14.05 21.66 -3.58
C CYS A 259 14.12 20.22 -4.11
N THR A 260 14.91 20.02 -5.17
CA THR A 260 15.11 18.70 -5.78
C THR A 260 16.35 18.06 -5.17
N TRP A 261 16.14 16.92 -4.51
CA TRP A 261 17.17 16.21 -3.75
C TRP A 261 17.17 14.69 -3.96
N ASP A 262 16.29 14.21 -4.84
CA ASP A 262 16.04 12.81 -5.14
C ASP A 262 16.99 12.21 -6.20
N ASP A 263 17.72 13.06 -6.95
CA ASP A 263 18.77 12.64 -7.89
C ASP A 263 20.18 13.01 -7.36
N PRO A 264 21.14 12.07 -7.32
CA PRO A 264 22.54 12.38 -7.07
C PRO A 264 23.13 13.53 -7.91
N ASN A 265 22.64 13.75 -9.13
CA ASN A 265 23.09 14.82 -10.02
C ASN A 265 22.50 16.21 -9.65
N SER A 266 21.39 16.25 -8.90
CA SER A 266 20.72 17.49 -8.51
C SER A 266 21.23 18.04 -7.18
N VAL A 267 22.16 17.32 -6.53
CA VAL A 267 22.71 17.66 -5.21
C VAL A 267 24.23 17.64 -5.19
N SER A 268 24.80 18.44 -4.28
CA SER A 268 26.24 18.43 -4.04
C SER A 268 26.55 18.90 -2.63
N VAL A 269 27.67 18.47 -2.06
CA VAL A 269 28.10 18.91 -0.73
C VAL A 269 29.46 19.56 -0.79
N MET A 270 29.62 20.66 -0.05
CA MET A 270 30.93 21.26 0.23
C MET A 270 31.20 21.21 1.73
N THR A 271 32.42 20.82 2.08
CA THR A 271 32.86 20.69 3.47
C THR A 271 34.16 21.44 3.68
N ARG A 272 34.25 22.13 4.82
CA ARG A 272 35.45 22.87 5.24
C ARG A 272 35.75 22.60 6.71
N HIS A 273 37.01 22.32 6.99
CA HIS A 273 37.51 22.24 8.35
C HIS A 273 37.69 23.67 8.89
N ASN A 274 36.99 24.01 9.97
CA ASN A 274 36.99 25.33 10.58
C ASN A 274 37.87 25.36 11.82
N ARG A 275 39.19 25.37 11.58
CA ARG A 275 40.21 25.41 12.64
C ARG A 275 40.20 26.69 13.46
N THR A 276 39.56 27.75 12.98
CA THR A 276 39.44 29.02 13.70
C THR A 276 38.41 28.95 14.83
N VAL A 277 37.42 28.05 14.73
CA VAL A 277 36.42 27.83 15.79
C VAL A 277 36.84 26.68 16.72
N GLY A 278 37.46 25.63 16.18
CA GLY A 278 38.02 24.53 16.98
C GLY A 278 38.73 23.50 16.10
N SER A 279 39.61 22.69 16.71
CA SER A 279 40.39 21.67 15.97
C SER A 279 39.55 20.58 15.34
N ASP A 280 38.32 20.38 15.81
CA ASP A 280 37.42 19.29 15.39
C ASP A 280 36.12 19.82 14.75
N MET A 281 36.09 21.11 14.36
CA MET A 281 34.89 21.75 13.81
C MET A 281 34.83 21.65 12.29
N TRP A 282 33.70 21.16 11.78
CA TRP A 282 33.43 21.07 10.35
C TRP A 282 32.20 21.89 9.97
N ASP A 283 32.37 22.73 8.94
CA ASP A 283 31.30 23.44 8.27
C ASP A 283 30.89 22.61 7.04
N VAL A 284 29.60 22.28 6.94
CA VAL A 284 29.03 21.45 5.87
C VAL A 284 27.89 22.22 5.21
N LEU A 285 27.96 22.33 3.89
CA LEU A 285 26.96 23.00 3.08
C LEU A 285 26.46 22.04 2.01
N LEU A 286 25.18 21.71 2.09
CA LEU A 286 24.46 20.94 1.09
C LEU A 286 23.80 21.92 0.11
N PHE A 287 24.02 21.69 -1.18
CA PHE A 287 23.35 22.39 -2.26
C PHE A 287 22.37 21.45 -2.93
N MET A 288 21.17 21.93 -3.19
CA MET A 288 20.10 21.27 -3.94
C MET A 288 19.65 22.17 -5.08
N THR A 289 18.85 21.62 -5.99
CA THR A 289 18.30 22.40 -7.11
C THR A 289 16.99 23.09 -6.70
N ASN A 290 16.78 24.33 -7.16
CA ASN A 290 15.57 25.12 -6.92
C ASN A 290 14.41 24.63 -7.81
N ALA A 291 13.84 23.49 -7.48
CA ALA A 291 12.63 22.95 -8.08
C ALA A 291 12.00 21.97 -7.08
N PRO A 292 10.68 21.72 -7.12
CA PRO A 292 10.10 20.72 -6.22
C PRO A 292 10.67 19.33 -6.51
N SER A 293 10.90 18.53 -5.46
CA SER A 293 11.21 17.11 -5.61
C SER A 293 9.97 16.37 -6.13
N GLU A 294 10.17 15.45 -7.07
CA GLU A 294 9.07 14.63 -7.63
C GLU A 294 8.63 13.55 -6.65
N THR A 295 9.49 13.21 -5.69
CA THR A 295 9.24 12.21 -4.66
C THR A 295 8.21 12.71 -3.64
N ARG A 296 7.05 12.07 -3.62
CA ARG A 296 5.99 12.32 -2.65
C ARG A 296 6.08 11.32 -1.49
N LYS A 297 5.57 11.75 -0.34
CA LYS A 297 5.45 10.88 0.83
C LYS A 297 4.46 9.76 0.59
N GLU A 298 3.32 10.08 -0.02
CA GLU A 298 2.20 9.19 -0.20
C GLU A 298 1.72 9.24 -1.65
N TYR A 299 1.51 8.06 -2.24
CA TYR A 299 0.98 7.89 -3.59
C TYR A 299 -0.27 7.02 -3.53
N GLU A 300 -1.39 7.54 -4.02
CA GLU A 300 -2.53 6.71 -4.40
C GLU A 300 -2.25 6.18 -5.81
N LEU A 301 -2.05 4.86 -5.93
CA LEU A 301 -1.65 4.25 -7.18
C LEU A 301 -2.83 4.18 -8.14
N PRO A 302 -2.65 4.55 -9.42
CA PRO A 302 -3.68 4.38 -10.42
C PRO A 302 -3.88 2.89 -10.76
N LYS A 303 -5.14 2.53 -11.00
CA LYS A 303 -5.51 1.23 -11.53
C LYS A 303 -5.19 1.18 -13.01
N ALA A 304 -4.22 0.34 -13.39
CA ALA A 304 -3.79 0.22 -14.78
C ALA A 304 -4.78 -0.61 -15.63
N ALA A 305 -5.18 -1.78 -15.15
CA ALA A 305 -6.12 -2.64 -15.87
C ALA A 305 -6.86 -3.64 -14.97
N GLU A 306 -7.94 -4.20 -15.51
CA GLU A 306 -8.58 -5.42 -15.02
C GLU A 306 -8.29 -6.58 -15.98
N VAL A 307 -7.73 -7.67 -15.45
CA VAL A 307 -7.40 -8.87 -16.24
C VAL A 307 -8.36 -9.98 -15.85
N GLU A 308 -9.14 -10.50 -16.81
CA GLU A 308 -10.01 -11.65 -16.58
C GLU A 308 -9.26 -12.96 -16.81
N ARG A 309 -9.12 -13.77 -15.76
CA ARG A 309 -8.60 -15.14 -15.90
C ARG A 309 -9.75 -16.08 -16.26
N ARG A 310 -9.71 -16.67 -17.46
CA ARG A 310 -10.62 -17.76 -17.87
C ARG A 310 -10.32 -19.02 -17.03
N GLU A 311 -11.36 -19.72 -16.57
CA GLU A 311 -11.25 -20.84 -15.61
C GLU A 311 -10.40 -22.03 -16.10
N GLU A 312 -10.14 -22.11 -17.40
CA GLU A 312 -9.51 -23.26 -18.09
C GLU A 312 -8.03 -23.49 -17.74
N LEU A 313 -7.34 -22.52 -17.14
CA LEU A 313 -5.92 -22.64 -16.77
C LEU A 313 -5.66 -23.34 -15.41
N THR A 314 -6.69 -23.88 -14.76
CA THR A 314 -6.52 -24.58 -13.46
C THR A 314 -6.31 -26.09 -13.60
N GLN A 315 -6.52 -26.66 -14.80
CA GLN A 315 -6.35 -28.12 -15.02
C GLN A 315 -4.92 -28.53 -15.43
N LEU A 316 -4.06 -27.58 -15.78
CA LEU A 316 -2.68 -27.86 -16.19
C LEU A 316 -1.69 -27.92 -15.02
N SER A 317 -2.01 -27.34 -13.85
CA SER A 317 -1.14 -27.41 -12.66
C SER A 317 -1.42 -28.62 -11.76
N SER A 318 -2.44 -29.43 -12.06
CA SER A 318 -2.74 -30.67 -11.33
C SER A 318 -2.22 -31.93 -12.05
N LEU A 319 -1.50 -31.78 -13.16
CA LEU A 319 -0.89 -32.89 -13.89
C LEU A 319 0.59 -33.12 -13.51
N ASP A 320 1.27 -32.14 -12.91
CA ASP A 320 2.68 -32.27 -12.48
C ASP A 320 2.87 -32.87 -11.08
N GLU A 321 1.82 -33.02 -10.26
CA GLU A 321 1.91 -33.69 -8.95
C GLU A 321 1.68 -35.21 -9.01
N SER A 322 1.53 -35.80 -10.21
CA SER A 322 1.28 -37.25 -10.37
C SER A 322 2.46 -38.08 -10.87
N VAL A 323 3.64 -37.47 -11.07
CA VAL A 323 4.84 -38.16 -11.61
C VAL A 323 5.90 -38.46 -10.53
N GLN A 324 5.69 -38.10 -9.26
CA GLN A 324 6.69 -38.30 -8.20
C GLN A 324 6.49 -39.51 -7.27
N ASP A 325 5.48 -40.36 -7.49
CA ASP A 325 5.13 -41.42 -6.52
C ASP A 325 5.23 -42.87 -7.02
N ASN A 326 5.91 -43.12 -8.14
CA ASN A 326 6.21 -44.48 -8.60
C ASN A 326 7.61 -44.56 -9.20
N ASP A 327 8.63 -44.64 -8.35
CA ASP A 327 9.79 -45.53 -8.57
C ASP A 327 10.79 -45.37 -7.42
N MET A 328 10.71 -46.25 -6.42
CA MET A 328 11.88 -46.86 -5.76
C MET A 328 11.42 -47.88 -4.71
N LYS A 329 11.14 -49.10 -5.18
CA LYS A 329 11.09 -50.31 -4.35
C LYS A 329 11.79 -51.47 -5.07
N VAL A 330 13.12 -51.46 -5.09
CA VAL A 330 14.00 -52.65 -5.22
C VAL A 330 15.37 -52.19 -4.72
N GLY A 331 16.12 -52.84 -3.84
CA GLY A 331 16.00 -54.07 -3.08
C GLY A 331 17.26 -54.12 -2.21
N ALA A 332 17.12 -54.56 -0.96
CA ALA A 332 18.24 -54.76 -0.06
C ALA A 332 19.01 -56.04 -0.43
N SER A 333 20.34 -55.98 -0.47
CA SER A 333 21.24 -57.05 -0.01
C SER A 333 22.72 -56.66 -0.11
N PRO A 334 23.63 -57.33 0.63
CA PRO A 334 24.55 -56.62 1.51
C PRO A 334 26.05 -56.99 1.33
N VAL A 335 26.90 -56.35 2.15
CA VAL A 335 28.26 -56.76 2.59
C VAL A 335 29.33 -56.94 1.50
N LEU A 336 30.46 -56.21 1.62
CA LEU A 336 31.78 -56.80 1.88
C LEU A 336 32.82 -55.74 2.21
N ALA A 337 33.64 -56.09 3.19
CA ALA A 337 34.76 -55.35 3.75
C ALA A 337 35.90 -55.16 2.75
N ASN A 338 36.59 -54.02 2.87
CA ASN A 338 38.01 -53.97 3.22
C ASN A 338 38.37 -52.57 3.71
#